data_AF-A0A365ZJQ5-F1
#
_entry.id   AF-A0A365ZJQ5-F1
#
_cell.length_a   1.000
_cell.length_b   1.000
_cell.length_c   1.000
_cell.angle_alpha   90.00
_cell.angle_beta   90.00
_cell.angle_gamma   90.00
#
_symmetry.space_group_name_H-M   'P 1'
#
loop_
_entity.id
_entity.type
_entity.pdbx_description
1 polymer ?
#
loop_
_entity_poly.entity_id
_entity_poly.type
_entity_poly.pdbx_seq_one_letter_code
_entity_poly.pdbx_strand_id
1 'polypeptide(L)'
;MNVLDRALRVAAERVAEPGGLRFTERQLYYELCRVLRPAHRVPRRWAFTVAPAVPYPRFRAALKRIGPLPGLLPPVEPARRQVGRHTREPDLFDYGLPRLLVCESDSIANMLRANGVPMESACPVFAAAELPLADGVVAMLGRTERPTVYALHDASVPGLAFPARLRRLAAIPQDVRVTGIGLRPRHAGALHLAHGRGPAVPPPSGVSPWERDWLARGRFTEVAAVRPASLLRTVHRLVRDVRPTRARRPDLRGARETGFLSWPSA
;
A
#
# COMPACT_ATOMS: atom_id res chain seq x y z
N MET A 1 -12.13 -11.34 30.51
CA MET A 1 -11.59 -11.00 29.17
C MET A 1 -12.22 -11.94 28.15
N ASN A 2 -12.98 -11.43 27.17
CA ASN A 2 -13.70 -12.30 26.23
C ASN A 2 -12.77 -12.81 25.09
N VAL A 3 -13.22 -13.83 24.35
CA VAL A 3 -12.45 -14.45 23.26
C VAL A 3 -12.03 -13.43 22.19
N LEU A 4 -12.90 -12.48 21.87
CA LEU A 4 -12.64 -11.42 20.88
C LEU A 4 -11.53 -10.49 21.35
N ASP A 5 -11.50 -10.13 22.63
CA ASP A 5 -10.48 -9.26 23.20
C ASP A 5 -9.10 -9.95 23.15
N ARG A 6 -9.04 -11.26 23.47
CA ARG A 6 -7.81 -12.06 23.37
C ARG A 6 -7.34 -12.15 21.92
N ALA A 7 -8.25 -12.45 20.99
CA ALA A 7 -7.92 -12.52 19.56
C ALA A 7 -7.43 -11.16 19.02
N LEU A 8 -7.97 -10.05 19.52
CA LEU A 8 -7.56 -8.70 19.13
C LEU A 8 -6.15 -8.36 19.62
N ARG A 9 -5.75 -8.79 20.83
CA ARG A 9 -4.36 -8.65 21.29
C ARG A 9 -3.38 -9.44 20.42
N VAL A 10 -3.71 -10.69 20.10
CA VAL A 10 -2.90 -11.51 19.17
C VAL A 10 -2.82 -10.87 17.78
N ALA A 11 -3.92 -10.28 17.30
CA ALA A 11 -3.91 -9.56 16.04
C ALA A 11 -3.02 -8.31 16.09
N ALA A 12 -3.01 -7.58 17.22
CA ALA A 12 -2.17 -6.41 17.44
C ALA A 12 -0.67 -6.76 17.42
N GLU A 13 -0.29 -7.85 18.07
CA GLU A 13 1.09 -8.37 18.03
C GLU A 13 1.50 -8.73 16.59
N ARG A 14 0.68 -9.53 15.89
CA ARG A 14 0.97 -9.99 14.52
C ARG A 14 1.01 -8.88 13.49
N VAL A 15 0.15 -7.87 13.62
CA VAL A 15 0.10 -6.75 12.66
C VAL A 15 1.29 -5.80 12.83
N ALA A 16 1.87 -5.75 14.03
CA ALA A 16 3.08 -4.98 14.34
C ALA A 16 4.39 -5.70 13.96
N GLU A 17 4.34 -6.98 13.56
CA GLU A 17 5.53 -7.70 13.12
C GLU A 17 5.96 -7.33 11.69
N PRO A 18 7.27 -7.27 11.40
CA PRO A 18 8.40 -7.37 12.34
C PRO A 18 8.74 -6.02 12.98
N GLY A 19 9.26 -6.04 14.21
CA GLY A 19 9.96 -4.86 14.78
C GLY A 19 9.06 -3.71 15.23
N GLY A 20 7.77 -3.93 15.50
CA GLY A 20 6.88 -2.89 16.03
C GLY A 20 6.40 -1.90 14.97
N LEU A 21 6.07 -2.40 13.78
CA LEU A 21 5.51 -1.61 12.69
C LEU A 21 4.32 -0.76 13.15
N ARG A 22 4.20 0.42 12.56
CA ARG A 22 3.00 1.25 12.69
C ARG A 22 1.91 0.73 11.77
N PHE A 23 0.67 0.67 12.22
CA PHE A 23 -0.43 0.11 11.44
C PHE A 23 -1.74 0.87 11.65
N THR A 24 -2.64 0.75 10.68
CA THR A 24 -3.97 1.38 10.73
C THR A 24 -4.98 0.54 11.49
N GLU A 25 -6.06 1.17 11.95
CA GLU A 25 -7.19 0.47 12.56
C GLU A 25 -7.83 -0.56 11.60
N ARG A 26 -7.92 -0.23 10.31
CA ARG A 26 -8.44 -1.15 9.28
C ARG A 26 -7.54 -2.37 9.10
N GLN A 27 -6.21 -2.19 9.12
CA GLN A 27 -5.27 -3.32 9.07
C GLN A 27 -5.41 -4.23 10.30
N LEU A 28 -5.56 -3.65 11.49
CA LEU A 28 -5.82 -4.40 12.72
C LEU A 28 -7.13 -5.20 12.63
N TYR A 29 -8.20 -4.59 12.12
CA TYR A 29 -9.48 -5.26 11.90
C TYR A 29 -9.35 -6.49 10.99
N TYR A 30 -8.62 -6.35 9.87
CA TYR A 30 -8.44 -7.47 8.94
C TYR A 30 -7.48 -8.53 9.47
N GLU A 31 -6.47 -8.18 10.27
CA GLU A 31 -5.64 -9.18 10.96
C GLU A 31 -6.47 -9.93 12.02
N LEU A 32 -7.37 -9.27 12.75
CA LEU A 32 -8.30 -9.94 13.65
C LEU A 32 -9.17 -10.95 12.90
N CYS A 33 -9.75 -10.56 11.76
CA CYS A 33 -10.52 -11.48 10.92
C CYS A 33 -9.67 -12.68 10.47
N ARG A 34 -8.39 -12.46 10.18
CA ARG A 34 -7.45 -13.50 9.78
C ARG A 34 -7.02 -14.41 10.92
N VAL A 35 -6.95 -13.91 12.16
CA VAL A 35 -6.73 -14.69 13.38
C VAL A 35 -7.92 -15.62 13.62
N LEU A 36 -9.15 -15.09 13.51
CA LEU A 36 -10.37 -15.87 13.73
C LEU A 36 -10.66 -16.86 12.60
N ARG A 37 -10.32 -16.50 11.35
CA ARG A 37 -10.52 -17.34 10.16
C ARG A 37 -9.23 -17.37 9.32
N PRO A 38 -8.33 -18.34 9.54
CA PRO A 38 -7.00 -18.36 8.92
C PRO A 38 -6.99 -18.88 7.47
N ALA A 39 -7.88 -18.36 6.62
CA ALA A 39 -8.01 -18.76 5.21
C ALA A 39 -6.73 -18.55 4.38
N HIS A 40 -5.86 -17.63 4.81
CA HIS A 40 -4.53 -17.40 4.21
C HIS A 40 -3.60 -18.63 4.26
N ARG A 41 -3.92 -19.67 5.06
CA ARG A 41 -3.20 -20.95 5.09
C ARG A 41 -3.61 -21.92 3.98
N VAL A 42 -4.75 -21.67 3.33
CA VAL A 42 -5.22 -22.47 2.19
C VAL A 42 -4.26 -22.28 1.01
N PRO A 43 -4.02 -23.31 0.17
CA PRO A 43 -3.14 -23.17 -1.00
C PRO A 43 -3.60 -22.09 -1.97
N ARG A 44 -2.67 -21.22 -2.40
CA ARG A 44 -2.94 -20.06 -3.29
C ARG A 44 -3.42 -20.44 -4.71
N ARG A 45 -3.33 -21.71 -5.09
CA ARG A 45 -3.87 -22.23 -6.36
C ARG A 45 -5.39 -22.09 -6.44
N TRP A 46 -6.08 -21.97 -5.31
CA TRP A 46 -7.53 -21.79 -5.25
C TRP A 46 -7.86 -20.32 -5.02
N ALA A 47 -8.23 -19.60 -6.08
CA ALA A 47 -8.50 -18.17 -5.96
C ALA A 47 -9.90 -17.91 -5.36
N PHE A 48 -9.94 -17.44 -4.11
CA PHE A 48 -11.18 -16.99 -3.46
C PHE A 48 -10.91 -15.87 -2.45
N THR A 49 -11.96 -15.19 -2.04
CA THR A 49 -11.91 -14.15 -0.98
C THR A 49 -12.88 -14.55 0.12
N VAL A 50 -12.67 -14.05 1.33
CA VAL A 50 -13.49 -14.40 2.49
C VAL A 50 -14.33 -13.23 2.96
N ALA A 51 -15.53 -13.50 3.47
CA ALA A 51 -16.25 -12.49 4.23
C ALA A 51 -15.51 -12.22 5.56
N PRO A 52 -15.56 -11.00 6.12
CA PRO A 52 -14.97 -10.70 7.42
C PRO A 52 -15.59 -11.59 8.51
N ALA A 53 -14.76 -12.08 9.44
CA ALA A 53 -15.22 -13.00 10.48
C ALA A 53 -16.07 -12.32 11.55
N VAL A 54 -15.93 -11.01 11.71
CA VAL A 54 -16.66 -10.20 12.69
C VAL A 54 -17.15 -8.91 12.04
N PRO A 55 -18.34 -8.41 12.41
CA PRO A 55 -18.79 -7.08 11.97
C PRO A 55 -17.87 -5.97 12.51
N TYR A 56 -17.63 -4.96 11.70
CA TYR A 56 -16.76 -3.84 12.06
C TYR A 56 -17.19 -3.09 13.34
N PRO A 57 -18.48 -2.82 13.61
CA PRO A 57 -18.90 -2.19 14.87
C PRO A 57 -18.53 -3.01 16.11
N ARG A 58 -18.58 -4.34 16.02
CA ARG A 58 -18.21 -5.24 17.12
C ARG A 58 -16.70 -5.20 17.38
N PHE A 59 -15.90 -5.11 16.33
CA PHE A 59 -14.46 -4.87 16.42
C PHE A 59 -14.17 -3.52 17.10
N ARG A 60 -14.83 -2.43 16.67
CA ARG A 60 -14.66 -1.08 17.26
C ARG A 60 -14.98 -1.07 18.75
N ALA A 61 -16.06 -1.72 19.16
CA ALA A 61 -16.42 -1.85 20.56
C ALA A 61 -15.37 -2.61 21.37
N ALA A 62 -14.79 -3.68 20.80
CA ALA A 62 -13.70 -4.42 21.44
C ALA A 62 -12.42 -3.58 21.55
N LEU A 63 -12.05 -2.86 20.50
CA LEU A 63 -10.90 -1.97 20.50
C LEU A 63 -11.03 -0.88 21.58
N LYS A 64 -12.22 -0.26 21.70
CA LYS A 64 -12.49 0.74 22.75
C LYS A 64 -12.32 0.17 24.16
N ARG A 65 -12.73 -1.08 24.41
CA ARG A 65 -12.56 -1.73 25.72
C ARG A 65 -11.12 -2.05 26.06
N ILE A 66 -10.32 -2.49 25.08
CA ILE A 66 -8.90 -2.83 25.30
C ILE A 66 -8.08 -1.57 25.54
N GLY A 67 -8.46 -0.46 24.91
CA GLY A 67 -7.75 0.80 25.02
C GLY A 67 -6.59 0.90 24.01
N PRO A 68 -5.60 1.77 24.27
CA PRO A 68 -4.52 2.05 23.33
C PRO A 68 -3.66 0.81 23.08
N LEU A 69 -3.25 0.63 21.82
CA LEU A 69 -2.37 -0.46 21.39
C LEU A 69 -1.07 0.12 20.83
N PRO A 70 0.11 -0.41 21.21
CA PRO A 70 1.37 -0.01 20.60
C PRO A 70 1.33 -0.17 19.08
N GLY A 71 1.89 0.81 18.36
CA GLY A 71 1.95 0.80 16.90
C GLY A 71 0.66 1.20 16.18
N LEU A 72 -0.50 1.19 16.83
CA LEU A 72 -1.75 1.66 16.23
C LEU A 72 -1.67 3.17 15.98
N LEU A 73 -1.84 3.56 14.72
CA LEU A 73 -1.87 4.96 14.32
C LEU A 73 -3.22 5.59 14.65
N PRO A 74 -3.24 6.88 15.04
CA PRO A 74 -4.49 7.62 15.21
C PRO A 74 -5.26 7.70 13.87
N PRO A 75 -6.58 7.90 13.93
CA PRO A 75 -7.36 8.24 12.75
C PRO A 75 -6.75 9.44 12.03
N VAL A 76 -6.72 9.38 10.70
CA VAL A 76 -6.20 10.48 9.88
C VAL A 76 -7.38 11.37 9.51
N GLU A 77 -7.29 12.65 9.85
CA GLU A 77 -8.17 13.66 9.28
C GLU A 77 -7.65 14.04 7.88
N PRO A 78 -8.48 13.97 6.84
CA PRO A 78 -8.08 14.34 5.49
C PRO A 78 -7.82 15.85 5.46
N ALA A 79 -6.55 16.22 5.33
CA ALA A 79 -6.12 17.60 5.25
C ALA A 79 -5.08 17.77 4.16
N ARG A 80 -5.21 18.85 3.37
CA ARG A 80 -4.17 19.25 2.41
C ARG A 80 -2.95 19.68 3.21
N ARG A 81 -1.86 18.94 3.06
CA ARG A 81 -0.57 19.29 3.67
C ARG A 81 0.11 20.34 2.83
N GLN A 82 0.66 21.37 3.48
CA GLN A 82 1.53 22.35 2.83
C GLN A 82 2.92 21.74 2.69
N VAL A 83 3.34 21.44 1.45
CA VAL A 83 4.68 20.92 1.14
C VAL A 83 5.72 22.01 1.44
N GLY A 84 6.86 21.63 2.01
CA GLY A 84 7.96 22.57 2.30
C GLY A 84 7.79 23.42 3.56
N ARG A 85 6.61 23.44 4.22
CA ARG A 85 6.37 24.28 5.42
C ARG A 85 7.36 23.99 6.58
N HIS A 86 7.81 22.75 6.68
CA HIS A 86 8.71 22.30 7.76
C HIS A 86 10.19 22.39 7.41
N THR A 87 10.51 22.87 6.20
CA THR A 87 11.87 22.97 5.67
C THR A 87 12.18 24.46 5.45
N ARG A 88 13.41 24.88 5.74
CA ARG A 88 13.89 26.25 5.46
C ARG A 88 14.77 26.31 4.22
N GLU A 89 15.04 25.17 3.61
CA GLU A 89 15.86 24.95 2.43
C GLU A 89 15.19 25.61 1.22
N PRO A 90 15.74 26.73 0.72
CA PRO A 90 15.12 27.51 -0.34
C PRO A 90 15.16 26.79 -1.70
N ASP A 91 16.06 25.82 -1.85
CA ASP A 91 16.35 25.04 -3.06
C ASP A 91 15.67 23.67 -3.07
N LEU A 92 14.77 23.37 -2.12
CA LEU A 92 14.08 22.06 -2.04
C LEU A 92 13.46 21.64 -3.39
N PHE A 93 12.89 22.59 -4.13
CA PHE A 93 12.21 22.34 -5.40
C PHE A 93 13.14 22.33 -6.62
N ASP A 94 14.44 22.54 -6.43
CA ASP A 94 15.45 22.47 -7.49
C ASP A 94 15.93 21.03 -7.75
N TYR A 95 15.68 20.12 -6.81
CA TYR A 95 15.98 18.70 -6.97
C TYR A 95 14.97 17.98 -7.88
N GLY A 96 15.46 16.98 -8.62
CA GLY A 96 14.60 16.08 -9.39
C GLY A 96 13.90 15.05 -8.50
N LEU A 97 12.63 14.78 -8.79
CA LEU A 97 11.85 13.72 -8.15
C LEU A 97 11.61 12.54 -9.11
N PRO A 98 12.43 11.47 -9.09
CA PRO A 98 12.29 10.35 -10.03
C PRO A 98 11.03 9.51 -9.79
N ARG A 99 10.52 9.50 -8.55
CA ARG A 99 9.42 8.63 -8.15
C ARG A 99 8.55 9.25 -7.07
N LEU A 100 7.26 9.05 -7.21
CA LEU A 100 6.22 9.52 -6.29
C LEU A 100 5.21 8.40 -6.06
N LEU A 101 4.69 8.25 -4.85
CA LEU A 101 3.60 7.32 -4.55
C LEU A 101 2.35 8.09 -4.11
N VAL A 102 1.22 7.87 -4.77
CA VAL A 102 -0.08 8.39 -4.37
C VAL A 102 -0.99 7.24 -3.96
N CYS A 103 -1.49 7.27 -2.72
CA CYS A 103 -2.41 6.27 -2.17
C CYS A 103 -3.84 6.79 -2.25
N GLU A 104 -4.77 5.92 -2.66
CA GLU A 104 -6.21 6.20 -2.59
C GLU A 104 -6.67 6.42 -1.14
N SER A 105 -6.09 5.68 -0.18
CA SER A 105 -6.42 5.79 1.25
C SER A 105 -5.43 6.64 2.03
N ASP A 106 -5.92 7.68 2.72
CA ASP A 106 -5.15 8.53 3.64
C ASP A 106 -4.51 7.75 4.79
N SER A 107 -5.26 6.79 5.35
CA SER A 107 -4.76 5.93 6.43
C SER A 107 -3.56 5.09 5.99
N ILE A 108 -3.59 4.57 4.76
CA ILE A 108 -2.47 3.80 4.20
C ILE A 108 -1.30 4.73 3.87
N ALA A 109 -1.54 5.91 3.29
CA ALA A 109 -0.48 6.90 3.07
C ALA A 109 0.23 7.25 4.38
N ASN A 110 -0.52 7.53 5.44
CA ASN A 110 0.03 7.82 6.76
C ASN A 110 0.80 6.63 7.34
N MET A 111 0.29 5.41 7.17
CA MET A 111 0.99 4.20 7.60
C MET A 111 2.31 3.99 6.87
N LEU A 112 2.36 4.17 5.55
CA LEU A 112 3.62 4.05 4.79
C LEU A 112 4.64 5.11 5.22
N ARG A 113 4.20 6.35 5.48
CA ARG A 113 5.06 7.43 6.00
C ARG A 113 5.58 7.12 7.40
N ALA A 114 4.71 6.67 8.29
CA ALA A 114 5.05 6.34 9.68
C ALA A 114 6.02 5.15 9.79
N ASN A 115 6.12 4.34 8.72
CA ASN A 115 7.10 3.26 8.60
C ASN A 115 8.24 3.61 7.62
N GLY A 116 8.53 4.90 7.39
CA GLY A 116 9.77 5.32 6.75
C GLY A 116 9.85 5.19 5.22
N VAL A 117 8.77 4.82 4.52
CA VAL A 117 8.80 4.63 3.05
C VAL A 117 9.38 5.83 2.28
N PRO A 118 9.06 7.11 2.61
CA PRO A 118 9.65 8.26 1.95
C PRO A 118 11.18 8.28 1.97
N MET A 119 11.79 8.09 3.15
CA MET A 119 13.25 8.08 3.29
C MET A 119 13.85 6.82 2.67
N GLU A 120 13.35 5.64 3.06
CA GLU A 120 13.99 4.39 2.67
C GLU A 120 13.96 4.16 1.15
N SER A 121 12.87 4.55 0.48
CA SER A 121 12.73 4.36 -0.97
C SER A 121 12.99 5.60 -1.81
N ALA A 122 13.40 6.72 -1.19
CA ALA A 122 13.44 8.03 -1.85
C ALA A 122 12.16 8.30 -2.67
N CYS A 123 11.01 7.97 -2.05
CA CYS A 123 9.71 7.96 -2.72
C CYS A 123 8.69 8.65 -1.81
N PRO A 124 8.53 9.98 -1.95
CA PRO A 124 7.50 10.72 -1.26
C PRO A 124 6.13 10.06 -1.45
N VAL A 125 5.37 10.00 -0.37
CA VAL A 125 4.05 9.38 -0.33
C VAL A 125 3.02 10.48 -0.13
N PHE A 126 1.95 10.47 -0.92
CA PHE A 126 0.79 11.36 -0.84
C PHE A 126 -0.50 10.56 -0.74
N ALA A 127 -1.51 11.10 -0.09
CA ALA A 127 -2.88 10.59 -0.13
C ALA A 127 -3.69 11.30 -1.21
N ALA A 128 -4.79 10.69 -1.65
CA ALA A 128 -5.69 11.29 -2.63
C ALA A 128 -6.33 12.61 -2.14
N ALA A 129 -6.57 12.78 -0.83
CA ALA A 129 -7.08 14.03 -0.27
C ALA A 129 -6.07 15.19 -0.33
N GLU A 130 -4.79 14.88 -0.55
CA GLU A 130 -3.72 15.86 -0.70
C GLU A 130 -3.57 16.36 -2.15
N LEU A 131 -4.50 15.99 -3.04
CA LEU A 131 -4.51 16.43 -4.43
C LEU A 131 -5.30 17.75 -4.63
N PRO A 132 -4.92 18.59 -5.62
CA PRO A 132 -3.78 18.43 -6.54
C PRO A 132 -2.44 18.58 -5.81
N LEU A 133 -1.37 18.06 -6.42
CA LEU A 133 -0.01 18.21 -5.88
C LEU A 133 0.38 19.69 -5.89
N ALA A 134 1.23 20.10 -4.94
CA ALA A 134 1.80 21.45 -4.95
C ALA A 134 2.66 21.65 -6.21
N ASP A 135 2.63 22.86 -6.79
CA ASP A 135 3.32 23.18 -8.04
C ASP A 135 4.81 22.87 -7.98
N GLY A 136 5.47 23.13 -6.85
CA GLY A 136 6.87 22.78 -6.64
C GLY A 136 7.15 21.28 -6.79
N VAL A 137 6.25 20.40 -6.32
CA VAL A 137 6.39 18.94 -6.50
C VAL A 137 6.23 18.56 -7.97
N VAL A 138 5.29 19.21 -8.68
CA VAL A 138 5.10 19.00 -10.13
C VAL A 138 6.35 19.44 -10.89
N ALA A 139 6.96 20.57 -10.52
CA ALA A 139 8.21 21.05 -11.09
C ALA A 139 9.37 20.05 -10.86
N MET A 140 9.51 19.50 -9.66
CA MET A 140 10.53 18.48 -9.36
C MET A 140 10.37 17.21 -10.23
N LEU A 141 9.14 16.78 -10.52
CA LEU A 141 8.88 15.68 -11.44
C LEU A 141 9.41 16.01 -12.85
N GLY A 142 9.12 17.23 -13.35
CA GLY A 142 9.56 17.70 -14.66
C GLY A 142 11.08 17.86 -14.83
N ARG A 143 11.84 17.92 -13.72
CA ARG A 143 13.31 17.99 -13.72
C ARG A 143 14.00 16.63 -13.84
N THR A 144 13.25 15.52 -13.81
CA THR A 144 13.84 14.18 -13.84
C THR A 144 13.63 13.52 -15.19
N GLU A 145 14.60 12.74 -15.65
CA GLU A 145 14.39 11.89 -16.81
C GLU A 145 13.47 10.70 -16.44
N ARG A 146 12.34 10.56 -17.14
CA ARG A 146 11.35 9.46 -16.98
C ARG A 146 10.78 9.32 -15.56
N PRO A 147 10.19 10.38 -14.98
CA PRO A 147 9.60 10.33 -13.65
C PRO A 147 8.40 9.37 -13.63
N THR A 148 8.21 8.65 -12.53
CA THR A 148 7.09 7.72 -12.36
C THR A 148 6.25 8.06 -11.12
N VAL A 149 4.96 8.29 -11.33
CA VAL A 149 3.95 8.39 -10.27
C VAL A 149 3.25 7.04 -10.13
N TYR A 150 3.46 6.39 -8.99
CA TYR A 150 2.81 5.15 -8.63
C TYR A 150 1.46 5.43 -7.95
N ALA A 151 0.42 4.69 -8.33
CA ALA A 151 -0.91 4.78 -7.76
C ALA A 151 -1.24 3.50 -6.98
N LEU A 152 -1.34 3.60 -5.64
CA LEU A 152 -1.74 2.50 -4.76
C LEU A 152 -3.24 2.63 -4.44
N HIS A 153 -4.01 1.63 -4.83
CA HIS A 153 -5.47 1.65 -4.76
C HIS A 153 -6.03 0.31 -4.31
N ASP A 154 -7.29 0.34 -3.90
CA ASP A 154 -8.04 -0.86 -3.50
C ASP A 154 -8.43 -1.73 -4.71
N ALA A 155 -8.72 -3.01 -4.45
CA ALA A 155 -9.36 -3.88 -5.44
C ALA A 155 -10.86 -3.58 -5.45
N SER A 156 -11.23 -2.48 -6.09
CA SER A 156 -12.60 -2.00 -6.24
C SER A 156 -12.77 -1.37 -7.63
N VAL A 157 -14.01 -1.14 -8.08
CA VAL A 157 -14.25 -0.42 -9.35
C VAL A 157 -13.64 0.99 -9.32
N PRO A 158 -13.85 1.83 -8.27
CA PRO A 158 -13.17 3.12 -8.15
C PRO A 158 -11.65 3.01 -8.12
N GLY A 159 -11.10 2.02 -7.40
CA GLY A 159 -9.66 1.81 -7.27
C GLY A 159 -9.01 1.44 -8.61
N LEU A 160 -9.63 0.56 -9.40
CA LEU A 160 -9.14 0.22 -10.73
C LEU A 160 -9.13 1.42 -11.70
N ALA A 161 -10.02 2.40 -11.50
CA ALA A 161 -10.04 3.65 -12.25
C ALA A 161 -9.10 4.73 -11.67
N PHE A 162 -8.55 4.53 -10.47
CA PHE A 162 -7.77 5.53 -9.75
C PHE A 162 -6.53 6.02 -10.53
N PRO A 163 -5.69 5.16 -11.17
CA PRO A 163 -4.53 5.65 -11.92
C PRO A 163 -4.90 6.62 -13.06
N ALA A 164 -6.00 6.34 -13.77
CA ALA A 164 -6.48 7.21 -14.84
C ALA A 164 -7.06 8.53 -14.30
N ARG A 165 -7.78 8.47 -13.17
CA ARG A 165 -8.27 9.67 -12.46
C ARG A 165 -7.14 10.50 -11.89
N LEU A 166 -6.08 9.87 -11.36
CA LEU A 166 -4.95 10.53 -10.72
C LEU A 166 -4.27 11.50 -11.68
N ARG A 167 -4.05 11.10 -12.94
CA ARG A 167 -3.48 12.00 -13.96
C ARG A 167 -4.28 13.31 -14.09
N ARG A 168 -5.62 13.22 -14.08
CA ARG A 168 -6.49 14.39 -14.15
C ARG A 168 -6.52 15.20 -12.85
N LEU A 169 -6.60 14.53 -11.71
CA LEU A 169 -6.75 15.17 -10.39
C LEU A 169 -5.48 15.86 -9.90
N ALA A 170 -4.31 15.36 -10.30
CA ALA A 170 -3.02 15.85 -9.84
C ALA A 170 -2.31 16.74 -10.89
N ALA A 171 -2.98 17.09 -11.99
CA ALA A 171 -2.41 17.86 -13.11
C ALA A 171 -1.04 17.32 -13.57
N ILE A 172 -0.89 15.99 -13.59
CA ILE A 172 0.39 15.35 -13.88
C ILE A 172 0.70 15.55 -15.37
N PRO A 173 1.89 16.08 -15.73
CA PRO A 173 2.34 16.23 -17.12
C PRO A 173 2.28 14.91 -17.92
N GLN A 174 2.10 15.01 -19.24
CA GLN A 174 1.86 13.84 -20.10
C GLN A 174 3.07 12.91 -20.23
N ASP A 175 4.27 13.47 -20.16
CA ASP A 175 5.57 12.80 -20.16
C ASP A 175 5.85 12.04 -18.85
N VAL A 176 5.13 12.34 -17.77
CA VAL A 176 5.22 11.62 -16.51
C VAL A 176 4.43 10.32 -16.57
N ARG A 177 5.13 9.21 -16.30
CA ARG A 177 4.52 7.88 -16.30
C ARG A 177 3.65 7.69 -15.06
N VAL A 178 2.37 7.39 -15.25
CA VAL A 178 1.48 6.98 -14.14
C VAL A 178 1.31 5.46 -14.15
N THR A 179 1.69 4.78 -13.07
CA THR A 179 1.66 3.31 -12.94
C THR A 179 0.80 2.87 -11.77
N GLY A 180 -0.27 2.11 -12.02
CA GLY A 180 -1.05 1.47 -10.96
C GLY A 180 -0.31 0.29 -10.32
N ILE A 181 -0.10 0.35 -9.01
CA ILE A 181 0.49 -0.73 -8.19
C ILE A 181 -0.47 -1.26 -7.12
N GLY A 182 -1.74 -0.87 -7.22
CA GLY A 182 -2.81 -1.27 -6.30
C GLY A 182 -3.17 -2.75 -6.34
N LEU A 183 -4.11 -3.11 -5.47
CA LEU A 183 -4.69 -4.45 -5.47
C LEU A 183 -5.59 -4.65 -6.70
N ARG A 184 -5.44 -5.82 -7.32
CA ARG A 184 -6.38 -6.34 -8.32
C ARG A 184 -7.25 -7.41 -7.65
N PRO A 185 -8.49 -7.66 -8.10
CA PRO A 185 -9.31 -8.73 -7.53
C PRO A 185 -8.60 -10.09 -7.58
N ARG A 186 -7.82 -10.40 -8.63
CA ARG A 186 -7.01 -11.62 -8.69
C ARG A 186 -5.98 -11.72 -7.55
N HIS A 187 -5.41 -10.59 -7.11
CA HIS A 187 -4.48 -10.56 -5.97
C HIS A 187 -5.24 -10.81 -4.66
N ALA A 188 -6.43 -10.23 -4.51
CA ALA A 188 -7.29 -10.49 -3.36
C ALA A 188 -7.68 -11.97 -3.27
N GLY A 189 -8.01 -12.58 -4.42
CA GLY A 189 -8.29 -14.01 -4.56
C GLY A 189 -7.09 -14.90 -4.19
N ALA A 190 -5.92 -14.62 -4.76
CA ALA A 190 -4.71 -15.43 -4.50
C ALA A 190 -4.19 -15.32 -3.05
N LEU A 191 -4.52 -14.24 -2.36
CA LEU A 191 -4.11 -13.99 -0.97
C LEU A 191 -5.22 -14.32 0.05
N HIS A 192 -6.37 -14.81 -0.41
CA HIS A 192 -7.56 -15.09 0.42
C HIS A 192 -7.94 -13.91 1.32
N LEU A 193 -7.88 -12.69 0.76
CA LEU A 193 -8.16 -11.48 1.52
C LEU A 193 -9.65 -11.39 1.89
N ALA A 194 -9.91 -10.69 2.98
CA ALA A 194 -11.26 -10.35 3.37
C ALA A 194 -11.85 -9.32 2.39
N HIS A 195 -13.05 -9.56 1.90
CA HIS A 195 -13.77 -8.64 1.03
C HIS A 195 -14.88 -7.88 1.78
N GLY A 196 -15.17 -6.66 1.33
CA GLY A 196 -16.41 -5.97 1.62
C GLY A 196 -17.46 -6.22 0.52
N ARG A 197 -18.67 -5.70 0.74
CA ARG A 197 -19.71 -5.58 -0.28
C ARG A 197 -20.10 -4.11 -0.38
N GLY A 198 -20.09 -3.59 -1.59
CA GLY A 198 -20.57 -2.27 -1.96
C GLY A 198 -21.63 -2.37 -3.05
N PRO A 199 -22.03 -1.23 -3.64
CA PRO A 199 -22.98 -1.23 -4.74
C PRO A 199 -22.42 -2.03 -5.94
N ALA A 200 -23.30 -2.75 -6.62
CA ALA A 200 -22.96 -3.41 -7.87
C ALA A 200 -22.78 -2.34 -8.96
N VAL A 201 -21.52 -2.05 -9.30
CA VAL A 201 -21.16 -1.08 -10.34
C VAL A 201 -20.59 -1.86 -11.54
N PRO A 202 -20.90 -1.47 -12.79
CA PRO A 202 -20.32 -2.09 -13.96
C PRO A 202 -18.79 -2.12 -13.89
N PRO A 203 -18.16 -3.30 -14.04
CA PRO A 203 -16.71 -3.41 -14.01
C PRO A 203 -16.06 -2.75 -15.23
N PRO A 204 -14.86 -2.18 -15.10
CA PRO A 204 -14.15 -1.55 -16.22
C PRO A 204 -13.75 -2.58 -17.30
N SER A 205 -13.44 -2.09 -18.50
CA SER A 205 -12.84 -2.91 -19.54
C SER A 205 -11.42 -3.38 -19.16
N GLY A 206 -10.93 -4.46 -19.77
CA GLY A 206 -9.57 -4.97 -19.52
C GLY A 206 -9.38 -5.75 -18.21
N VAL A 207 -10.46 -6.17 -17.54
CA VAL A 207 -10.42 -7.15 -16.43
C VAL A 207 -10.78 -8.55 -16.93
N SER A 208 -10.21 -9.58 -16.30
CA SER A 208 -10.52 -10.97 -16.67
C SER A 208 -11.98 -11.34 -16.35
N PRO A 209 -12.55 -12.41 -16.96
CA PRO A 209 -13.93 -12.84 -16.68
C PRO A 209 -14.20 -13.09 -15.19
N TRP A 210 -13.25 -13.71 -14.48
CA TRP A 210 -13.38 -13.95 -13.04
C TRP A 210 -13.40 -12.64 -12.23
N GLU A 211 -12.54 -11.68 -12.58
CA GLU A 211 -12.51 -10.38 -11.89
C GLU A 211 -13.78 -9.57 -12.18
N ARG A 212 -14.30 -9.67 -13.41
CA ARG A 212 -15.57 -9.06 -13.82
C ARG A 212 -16.74 -9.57 -12.97
N ASP A 213 -16.89 -10.89 -12.86
CA ASP A 213 -17.93 -11.53 -12.04
C ASP A 213 -17.75 -11.23 -10.54
N TRP A 214 -16.50 -11.19 -10.06
CA TRP A 214 -16.21 -10.79 -8.68
C TRP A 214 -16.65 -9.35 -8.38
N LEU A 215 -16.34 -8.39 -9.27
CA LEU A 215 -16.74 -6.98 -9.13
C LEU A 215 -18.25 -6.78 -9.32
N ALA A 216 -18.87 -7.49 -10.27
CA ALA A 216 -20.31 -7.41 -10.54
C ALA A 216 -21.16 -7.82 -9.33
N ARG A 217 -20.63 -8.69 -8.45
CA ARG A 217 -21.24 -9.02 -7.14
C ARG A 217 -21.06 -7.94 -6.07
N GLY A 218 -20.60 -6.75 -6.44
CA GLY A 218 -20.33 -5.64 -5.53
C GLY A 218 -19.18 -5.91 -4.58
N ARG A 219 -18.32 -6.90 -4.84
CA ARG A 219 -17.20 -7.20 -3.92
C ARG A 219 -16.08 -6.18 -4.12
N PHE A 220 -15.43 -5.82 -3.02
CA PHE A 220 -14.20 -5.05 -3.02
C PHE A 220 -13.23 -5.54 -1.95
N THR A 221 -11.97 -5.19 -2.05
CA THR A 221 -10.96 -5.49 -1.02
C THR A 221 -10.04 -4.30 -0.85
N GLU A 222 -9.94 -3.83 0.39
CA GLU A 222 -9.06 -2.73 0.76
C GLU A 222 -7.60 -3.19 0.78
N VAL A 223 -6.69 -2.27 0.42
CA VAL A 223 -5.25 -2.44 0.65
C VAL A 223 -4.96 -2.71 2.12
N ALA A 224 -5.77 -2.14 3.03
CA ALA A 224 -5.71 -2.42 4.46
C ALA A 224 -5.90 -3.91 4.82
N ALA A 225 -6.50 -4.72 3.94
CA ALA A 225 -6.58 -6.16 4.18
C ALA A 225 -5.21 -6.85 4.06
N VAL A 226 -4.21 -6.23 3.43
CA VAL A 226 -2.84 -6.77 3.34
C VAL A 226 -2.08 -6.45 4.63
N ARG A 227 -1.33 -7.45 5.15
CA ARG A 227 -0.46 -7.25 6.33
C ARG A 227 0.54 -6.12 6.10
N PRO A 228 0.78 -5.22 7.07
CA PRO A 228 1.72 -4.11 6.92
C PRO A 228 3.09 -4.52 6.38
N ALA A 229 3.73 -5.53 6.96
CA ALA A 229 5.03 -6.03 6.50
C ALA A 229 5.03 -6.48 5.04
N SER A 230 3.97 -7.17 4.60
CA SER A 230 3.83 -7.62 3.21
C SER A 230 3.57 -6.47 2.26
N LEU A 231 2.82 -5.46 2.70
CA LEU A 231 2.54 -4.24 1.95
C LEU A 231 3.81 -3.41 1.80
N LEU A 232 4.51 -3.09 2.88
CA LEU A 232 5.78 -2.36 2.87
C LEU A 232 6.79 -3.04 1.94
N ARG A 233 7.07 -4.34 2.14
CA ARG A 233 7.98 -5.11 1.28
C ARG A 233 7.60 -5.04 -0.20
N THR A 234 6.31 -5.08 -0.51
CA THR A 234 5.82 -5.00 -1.88
C THR A 234 5.96 -3.60 -2.45
N VAL A 235 5.63 -2.56 -1.67
CA VAL A 235 5.80 -1.16 -2.06
C VAL A 235 7.27 -0.87 -2.33
N HIS A 236 8.19 -1.16 -1.39
CA HIS A 236 9.62 -0.97 -1.60
C HIS A 236 10.13 -1.65 -2.88
N ARG A 237 9.75 -2.93 -3.09
CA ARG A 237 10.15 -3.66 -4.31
C ARG A 237 9.64 -3.00 -5.58
N LEU A 238 8.37 -2.59 -5.61
CA LEU A 238 7.73 -2.02 -6.80
C LEU A 238 8.22 -0.61 -7.10
N VAL A 239 8.35 0.25 -6.10
CA VAL A 239 8.74 1.66 -6.31
C VAL A 239 10.24 1.81 -6.58
N ARG A 240 11.07 0.88 -6.10
CA ARG A 240 12.52 0.87 -6.40
C ARG A 240 12.85 0.17 -7.72
N ASP A 241 11.84 -0.33 -8.44
CA ASP A 241 12.01 -1.11 -9.67
C ASP A 241 12.97 -2.31 -9.50
N VAL A 242 12.99 -2.90 -8.30
CA VAL A 242 13.73 -4.15 -8.03
C VAL A 242 12.96 -5.28 -8.72
N ARG A 243 13.23 -5.47 -10.02
CA ARG A 243 12.79 -6.64 -10.75
C ARG A 243 13.45 -7.86 -10.12
N PRO A 244 12.71 -8.87 -9.64
CA PRO A 244 13.35 -10.13 -9.32
C PRO A 244 13.99 -10.62 -10.62
N THR A 245 15.32 -10.70 -10.65
CA THR A 245 16.03 -11.53 -11.62
C THR A 245 15.37 -12.90 -11.50
N ARG A 246 14.63 -13.33 -12.54
CA ARG A 246 14.25 -14.73 -12.68
C ARG A 246 15.58 -15.47 -12.65
N ALA A 247 15.91 -16.08 -11.51
CA ALA A 247 17.11 -16.86 -11.38
C ALA A 247 17.02 -18.01 -12.39
N ARG A 248 17.64 -17.83 -13.56
CA ARG A 248 18.31 -18.94 -14.22
C ARG A 248 19.23 -19.52 -13.13
N ARG A 249 19.13 -20.83 -12.92
CA ARG A 249 19.88 -21.58 -11.89
C ARG A 249 21.27 -20.97 -11.70
N PRO A 250 21.71 -20.65 -10.46
CA PRO A 250 23.00 -20.03 -10.26
C PRO A 250 24.07 -20.93 -10.86
N ASP A 251 24.83 -20.39 -11.82
CA ASP A 251 26.07 -21.00 -12.27
C ASP A 251 27.08 -20.88 -11.12
N LEU A 252 27.33 -22.00 -10.45
CA LEU A 252 28.22 -22.12 -9.31
C LEU A 252 29.67 -21.76 -9.64
N ARG A 253 30.00 -21.48 -10.91
CA ARG A 253 31.35 -21.08 -11.35
C ARG A 253 31.58 -19.56 -11.38
N GLY A 254 30.55 -18.72 -11.39
CA GLY A 254 30.70 -17.25 -11.44
C GLY A 254 30.80 -16.55 -10.06
N ALA A 255 30.58 -17.28 -8.96
CA ALA A 255 30.53 -16.71 -7.61
C ALA A 255 31.91 -16.37 -7.00
N ARG A 256 33.01 -16.50 -7.77
CA ARG A 256 34.37 -16.20 -7.31
C ARG A 256 34.98 -14.91 -7.86
N GLU A 257 34.24 -14.14 -8.67
CA GLU A 257 34.79 -12.95 -9.35
C GLU A 257 34.15 -11.60 -8.96
N THR A 258 33.36 -11.55 -7.87
CA THR A 258 32.92 -10.25 -7.33
C THR A 258 33.91 -9.75 -6.30
N GLY A 259 34.87 -8.98 -6.81
CA GLY A 259 36.04 -8.47 -6.12
C GLY A 259 35.76 -7.49 -4.98
N PHE A 260 36.78 -7.38 -4.16
CA PHE A 260 36.92 -6.52 -2.99
C PHE A 260 36.75 -5.03 -3.34
N LEU A 261 36.08 -4.29 -2.47
CA LEU A 261 36.06 -2.82 -2.48
C LEU A 261 37.46 -2.29 -2.16
N SER A 262 38.19 -1.76 -3.13
CA SER A 262 39.32 -0.86 -2.85
C SER A 262 38.79 0.55 -2.65
N TRP A 263 38.96 1.08 -1.44
CA TRP A 263 38.73 2.50 -1.15
C TRP A 263 39.94 3.32 -1.62
N PRO A 264 39.76 4.52 -2.20
CA PRO A 264 40.88 5.44 -2.42
C PRO A 264 41.29 6.04 -1.08
N SER A 265 42.56 5.86 -0.71
CA SER A 265 43.22 6.61 0.34
C SER A 265 43.80 7.91 -0.25
N ALA A 266 43.25 9.04 0.18
CA ALA A 266 43.89 10.36 0.13
C ALA A 266 43.66 11.03 1.49
#